data_AF-A0A3C0FS11-F1
#
_entry.id   AF-A0A3C0FS11-F1
#
_cell.length_a   1.000
_cell.length_b   1.000
_cell.length_c   1.000
_cell.angle_alpha   90.00
_cell.angle_beta   90.00
_cell.angle_gamma   90.00
#
_symmetry.space_group_name_H-M   'P 1'
#
loop_
_entity.id
_entity.type
_entity.pdbx_description
1 polymer ?
#
loop_
_entity_poly.entity_id
_entity_poly.type
_entity_poly.pdbx_seq_one_letter_code
_entity_poly.pdbx_strand_id
1 'polypeptide(L)' 'MALRTIRLPEGFTLHERDTIDSTNEEAKRLADKGAQSGALVLARSQTSGRGRRGRVWSSPVGNLYSSLLLRPT' A
#
# COMPACT_ATOMS: atom_id res chain seq x y z
N MET A 1 7.50 13.21 17.56
CA MET A 1 6.62 12.33 16.77
C MET A 1 5.62 11.69 17.72
N ALA A 2 4.32 11.83 17.49
CA ALA A 2 3.32 11.14 18.31
C ALA A 2 3.32 9.65 17.94
N LEU A 3 3.34 8.77 18.95
CA LEU A 3 3.15 7.34 18.76
C LEU A 3 1.73 7.11 18.21
N ARG A 4 1.62 6.65 16.96
CA ARG A 4 0.35 6.19 16.38
C ARG A 4 0.24 4.69 16.64
N THR A 5 -0.61 4.31 17.58
CA THR A 5 -0.95 2.91 17.80
C THR A 5 -1.97 2.50 16.73
N ILE A 6 -1.55 1.63 15.81
CA ILE A 6 -2.45 1.00 14.85
C ILE A 6 -2.59 -0.47 15.25
N ARG A 7 -3.82 -0.89 15.56
CA ARG A 7 -4.17 -2.30 15.79
C ARG A 7 -4.99 -2.78 14.60
N LEU A 8 -4.46 -3.76 13.88
CA LEU A 8 -5.19 -4.41 12.80
C LEU A 8 -5.83 -5.71 13.30
N PRO A 9 -6.96 -6.14 12.69
CA PRO A 9 -7.51 -7.46 12.94
C PRO A 9 -6.53 -8.58 12.58
N GLU A 10 -6.77 -9.79 13.10
CA GLU A 10 -6.03 -10.98 12.71
C GLU A 10 -6.05 -11.19 11.18
N GLY A 11 -4.93 -11.65 10.64
CA GLY A 11 -4.75 -11.83 9.19
C GLY A 11 -4.32 -10.58 8.44
N PHE A 12 -4.33 -9.39 9.06
CA PHE A 12 -3.89 -8.16 8.41
C PHE A 12 -2.52 -7.70 8.93
N THR A 13 -1.65 -7.26 8.01
CA THR A 13 -0.34 -6.70 8.32
C THR A 13 -0.17 -5.35 7.64
N LEU A 14 0.29 -4.34 8.37
CA LEU A 14 0.51 -3.00 7.83
C LEU A 14 1.96 -2.83 7.35
N HIS A 15 2.11 -2.35 6.12
CA HIS A 15 3.37 -1.90 5.55
C HIS A 15 3.29 -0.40 5.24
N GLU A 16 3.68 0.44 6.21
CA GLU A 16 3.72 1.89 6.03
C GLU A 16 4.99 2.34 5.27
N ARG A 17 4.84 3.38 4.46
CA ARG A 17 5.91 4.03 3.70
C ARG A 17 5.68 5.54 3.71
N ASP A 18 6.76 6.30 3.88
CA ASP A 18 6.67 7.76 3.70
C ASP A 18 6.50 8.11 2.21
N THR A 19 7.34 7.55 1.35
CA THR A 19 7.29 7.73 -0.10
C THR A 19 7.58 6.40 -0.79
N ILE A 20 6.84 6.09 -1.84
CA ILE A 20 7.02 4.87 -2.65
C ILE A 20 6.75 5.14 -4.13
N ASP A 21 7.15 4.26 -5.04
CA ASP A 21 6.78 4.34 -6.45
C ASP A 21 5.26 4.21 -6.64
N SER A 22 4.69 3.10 -6.19
CA SER A 22 3.25 2.91 -6.09
C SER A 22 2.90 1.87 -5.03
N THR A 23 1.86 2.13 -4.23
CA THR A 23 1.36 1.16 -3.25
C THR A 23 0.94 -0.16 -3.88
N ASN A 24 0.40 -0.09 -5.11
CA ASN A 24 -0.04 -1.27 -5.84
C ASN A 24 1.14 -2.09 -6.39
N GLU A 25 2.21 -1.43 -6.84
CA GLU A 25 3.42 -2.15 -7.25
C GLU A 25 4.14 -2.77 -6.04
N GLU A 26 4.14 -2.10 -4.89
CA GLU A 26 4.64 -2.70 -3.65
C GLU A 26 3.80 -3.90 -3.20
N ALA A 27 2.47 -3.82 -3.31
CA ALA A 27 1.60 -4.95 -3.01
C ALA A 27 1.90 -6.17 -3.91
N LYS A 28 2.20 -5.95 -5.20
CA LYS A 28 2.68 -7.01 -6.11
C LYS A 28 4.03 -7.56 -5.67
N ARG A 29 5.01 -6.70 -5.35
CA ARG A 29 6.33 -7.14 -4.84
C ARG A 29 6.21 -7.97 -3.56
N LEU A 30 5.28 -7.63 -2.67
CA LEU A 30 5.00 -8.42 -1.47
C LEU A 30 4.37 -9.77 -1.83
N ALA A 31 3.42 -9.79 -2.77
CA ALA A 31 2.81 -11.02 -3.26
C ALA A 31 3.86 -11.98 -3.87
N ASP A 32 4.76 -11.45 -4.71
CA ASP A 32 5.86 -12.20 -5.34
C ASP A 32 6.84 -12.77 -4.30
N LYS A 33 7.02 -12.06 -3.18
CA LYS A 33 7.81 -12.52 -2.02
C LYS A 33 7.05 -13.47 -1.10
N GLY A 34 5.83 -13.87 -1.45
CA GLY A 34 5.03 -14.84 -0.71
C GLY A 34 4.18 -14.27 0.43
N ALA A 35 4.02 -12.95 0.53
CA ALA A 35 3.16 -12.34 1.55
C ALA A 35 1.73 -12.89 1.49
N GLN A 36 1.12 -13.12 2.66
CA GLN A 36 -0.24 -13.67 2.75
C GLN A 36 -1.32 -12.64 2.37
N SER A 37 -2.54 -13.13 2.13
CA SER A 37 -3.73 -12.25 2.03
C SER A 37 -3.81 -11.38 3.29
N GLY A 38 -4.21 -10.12 3.16
CA GLY A 38 -4.30 -9.17 4.27
C GLY A 38 -3.07 -8.25 4.44
N ALA A 39 -2.03 -8.37 3.61
CA ALA A 39 -0.96 -7.38 3.55
C ALA A 39 -1.49 -6.04 3.01
N LEU A 40 -1.53 -5.02 3.86
CA LEU A 40 -1.96 -3.65 3.56
C LEU A 40 -0.75 -2.75 3.39
N VAL A 41 -0.57 -2.20 2.19
CA VAL A 41 0.41 -1.15 1.93
C VAL A 41 -0.26 0.20 2.11
N LEU A 42 0.36 1.09 2.87
CA LEU A 42 -0.06 2.48 3.07
C LEU A 42 1.11 3.41 2.77
N ALA A 43 0.89 4.45 1.98
CA ALA A 43 1.93 5.45 1.70
C ALA A 43 1.42 6.87 1.92
N ARG A 44 2.32 7.77 2.39
CA ARG A 44 2.00 9.19 2.49
C ARG A 44 2.05 9.89 1.13
N SER A 45 2.89 9.42 0.20
CA SER A 45 2.97 9.91 -1.17
C SER A 45 3.44 8.83 -2.13
N GLN A 46 3.16 9.01 -3.44
CA GLN A 46 3.67 8.14 -4.49
C GLN A 46 4.40 8.95 -5.58
N THR A 47 5.57 8.49 -6.02
CA THR A 47 6.35 9.13 -7.10
C THR A 47 5.91 8.69 -8.49
N SER A 48 5.21 7.56 -8.60
CA SER A 48 4.79 6.95 -9.87
C SER A 48 3.42 6.28 -9.72
N GLY A 49 2.49 6.96 -9.06
CA GLY A 49 1.12 6.48 -8.90
C GLY A 49 0.46 6.18 -10.26
N ARG A 50 -0.20 5.03 -10.37
CA ARG A 50 -0.81 4.55 -11.63
C ARG A 50 -2.33 4.49 -11.52
N GLY A 51 -3.00 5.15 -12.46
CA GLY A 51 -4.44 5.04 -12.69
C GLY A 51 -4.77 4.05 -13.80
N ARG A 52 -6.06 3.92 -14.10
CA ARG A 52 -6.55 3.02 -15.17
C ARG A 52 -6.07 3.48 -16.54
N ARG A 53 -5.81 2.50 -17.42
CA ARG A 53 -5.41 2.72 -18.82
C ARG A 53 -4.13 3.57 -18.96
N GLY A 54 -3.15 3.33 -18.08
CA GLY A 54 -1.85 4.00 -18.13
C GLY A 54 -1.84 5.46 -17.69
N ARG A 55 -2.96 6.01 -17.22
CA ARG A 55 -2.99 7.39 -16.70
C ARG A 55 -2.12 7.52 -15.46
N VAL A 56 -1.46 8.65 -15.32
CA VAL A 56 -0.75 9.02 -14.08
C VAL A 56 -1.78 9.35 -12.99
N TRP A 57 -1.52 8.87 -11.77
CA TRP A 57 -2.29 9.20 -10.57
C TRP A 57 -1.44 10.08 -9.65
N SER A 58 -1.68 11.40 -9.68
CA SER A 58 -0.97 12.37 -8.84
C SER A 58 -1.17 12.05 -7.36
N SER A 59 -0.07 11.90 -6.62
CA SER A 59 -0.08 11.37 -5.26
C SER A 59 0.77 12.17 -4.26
N PRO A 60 0.52 13.48 -4.07
CA PRO A 60 1.23 14.27 -3.07
C PRO A 60 0.82 13.90 -1.65
N VAL A 61 1.62 14.31 -0.65
CA VAL A 61 1.24 14.18 0.76
C VAL A 61 -0.11 14.85 1.02
N GLY A 62 -0.99 14.16 1.75
CA GLY A 62 -2.27 14.70 2.22
C GLY A 62 -3.51 13.89 1.86
N ASN A 63 -3.39 12.87 1.00
CA ASN A 63 -4.48 11.94 0.72
C ASN A 63 -4.19 10.53 1.22
N LEU A 64 -5.14 9.61 1.02
CA LEU A 64 -5.00 8.19 1.29
C LEU A 64 -4.49 7.46 0.03
N TYR A 65 -3.33 6.81 0.15
CA TYR A 65 -2.82 5.88 -0.87
C TYR A 65 -2.61 4.52 -0.22
N SER A 66 -3.40 3.53 -0.65
CA SER A 66 -3.30 2.19 -0.10
C SER A 66 -3.58 1.11 -1.13
N SER A 67 -3.08 -0.09 -0.84
CA SER A 67 -3.35 -1.29 -1.62
C SER A 67 -3.38 -2.50 -0.68
N LEU A 68 -4.43 -3.30 -0.80
CA LEU A 68 -4.64 -4.50 0.00
C LEU A 68 -4.43 -5.73 -0.87
N LEU A 69 -3.50 -6.60 -0.47
CA LEU A 69 -3.30 -7.89 -1.13
C LEU A 69 -4.42 -8.85 -0.70
N LEU A 70 -5.17 -9.36 -1.67
CA LEU A 70 -6.18 -10.39 -1.48
C LEU A 70 -5.82 -11.61 -2.31
N ARG A 71 -5.99 -12.80 -1.74
CA ARG A 71 -5.93 -14.07 -2.47
C ARG A 71 -7.33 -14.68 -2.54
N PRO A 72 -7.80 -15.13 -3.72
CA PRO A 72 -9.04 -15.88 -3.83
C PRO A 72 -8.98 -17.16 -2.99
N THR A 73 -10.12 -17.53 -2.41
CA THR A 73 -10.34 -18.80 -1.69
C THR A 73 -10.84 -19.87 -2.64
#